data_AF-A0AAE0GD75-F1
#
_entry.id   AF-A0AAE0GD75-F1
#
_cell.length_a   1.000
_cell.length_b   1.000
_cell.length_c   1.000
_cell.angle_alpha   90.00
_cell.angle_beta   90.00
_cell.angle_gamma   90.00
#
_symmetry.space_group_name_H-M   'P 1'
#
loop_
_entity.id
_entity.type
_entity.pdbx_description
1 polymer ?
#
loop_
_entity_poly.entity_id
_entity_poly.type
_entity_poly.pdbx_seq_one_letter_code
_entity_poly.pdbx_strand_id
1 'polypeptide(L)'
;MATTRQRVRMATIRSALDIVRAHRQHLTSGCGLMVSGGATAPDARLNSDISDVANVRSDYYTLTPPHPSPPSYTPPVHRMVVSGGAIAPTPPLAIPFFDAHDMGVSFGYLTAYEERGKQLHGRRALKVIEGSTYEGTVEWLGAAERPYAFRLMYDDGDRETFTLAELQQLLLPEGASEVQKREAAARQADTQQAHLTMCSTWSHHTNDNAAVTQVDNTNPEHWDLATYDGVRTATSTLMPGPWTPQHITKLAHYVSQQQNALEEYVQAGCPGADTMPQHPFTPTISAKLSAQQWGTQIVATTPNETQQLVSILRWLPNDNIWDPYSGFGSISAILQSEGRTVTATDIHPAFSDHRHGPVDALKPAEVRRFTANVIITSPIFKLLDIAIPLAAESRELACFHTPLHYVFDAHPSRRAFLRKLSKQGRLHILLCRDKGPLGRRNVWVIISDSPITLQRRIKATEDSCTMTFAATHA
;
A
#
# COMPACT_ATOMS: atom_id res chain seq x y z
N MET A 1 23.18 38.36 35.77
CA MET A 1 24.03 37.66 34.79
C MET A 1 23.23 36.52 34.17
N ALA A 2 22.93 36.55 32.87
CA ALA A 2 22.18 35.48 32.21
C ALA A 2 23.03 34.20 32.14
N THR A 3 22.45 33.06 32.51
CA THR A 3 23.14 31.76 32.53
C THR A 3 23.57 31.35 31.13
N THR A 4 24.63 30.54 31.01
CA THR A 4 25.16 30.05 29.72
C THR A 4 24.07 29.41 28.85
N ARG A 5 23.11 28.69 29.45
CA ARG A 5 21.94 28.14 28.74
C ARG A 5 21.02 29.23 28.15
N GLN A 6 20.83 30.35 28.85
CA GLN A 6 20.01 31.46 28.37
C GLN A 6 20.69 32.20 27.21
N ARG A 7 22.02 32.30 27.21
CA ARG A 7 22.78 32.88 26.09
C ARG A 7 22.73 32.01 24.84
N VAL A 8 22.86 30.69 24.97
CA VAL A 8 22.73 29.76 23.84
C VAL A 8 21.32 29.82 23.24
N ARG A 9 20.28 29.81 24.07
CA ARG A 9 18.89 29.89 23.61
C ARG A 9 18.60 31.19 22.85
N MET A 10 19.13 32.32 23.33
CA MET A 10 18.96 33.62 22.65
C MET A 10 19.76 33.71 21.34
N ALA A 11 20.92 33.06 21.24
CA ALA A 11 21.69 32.96 20.00
C ALA A 11 20.96 32.12 18.94
N THR A 12 20.36 31.00 19.33
CA THR A 12 19.54 30.17 18.45
C THR A 12 18.31 30.90 17.93
N ILE A 13 17.62 31.66 18.79
CA ILE A 13 16.44 32.46 18.39
C ILE A 13 16.82 33.57 17.41
N ARG A 14 17.96 34.26 17.61
CA ARG A 14 18.44 35.26 16.64
C ARG A 14 18.78 34.65 15.29
N SER A 15 19.49 33.53 15.27
CA SER A 15 19.83 32.83 14.03
C SER A 15 18.58 32.43 13.24
N ALA A 16 17.55 31.91 13.91
CA ALA A 16 16.27 31.58 13.28
C ALA A 16 15.54 32.81 12.71
N LEU A 17 15.56 33.94 13.44
CA LEU A 17 14.94 35.19 12.97
C LEU A 17 15.68 35.82 11.78
N ASP A 18 17.00 35.69 11.72
CA ASP A 18 17.81 36.19 10.62
C ASP A 18 17.57 35.37 9.34
N ILE A 19 17.38 34.04 9.46
CA ILE A 19 16.97 33.17 8.35
C ILE A 19 15.59 33.57 7.80
N VAL A 20 14.61 33.83 8.70
CA VAL A 20 13.26 34.26 8.29
C VAL A 20 13.29 35.64 7.61
N ARG A 21 14.14 36.56 8.07
CA ARG A 21 14.32 37.87 7.42
C ARG A 21 14.96 37.75 6.03
N ALA A 22 15.98 36.92 5.87
CA ALA A 22 16.62 36.67 4.58
C ALA A 22 15.63 36.07 3.57
N HIS A 23 14.75 35.17 4.02
CA HIS A 23 13.73 34.57 3.15
C HIS A 23 12.65 35.58 2.73
N ARG A 24 12.27 36.51 3.62
CA ARG A 24 11.29 37.57 3.31
C ARG A 24 11.83 38.62 2.33
N GLN A 25 13.13 38.90 2.37
CA GLN A 25 13.79 39.80 1.40
C GLN A 25 13.87 39.19 0.00
N HIS A 26 13.99 37.86 -0.10
CA HIS A 26 13.97 37.16 -1.40
C HIS A 26 12.59 37.11 -2.06
N LEU A 27 11.50 37.15 -1.26
CA LEU A 27 10.13 37.10 -1.78
C LEU A 27 9.57 38.47 -2.20
N THR A 28 10.27 39.56 -1.89
CA THR A 28 9.81 40.93 -2.19
C THR A 28 10.50 41.55 -3.41
N SER A 29 11.44 40.85 -4.06
CA SER A 29 12.21 41.38 -5.20
C SER A 29 11.77 40.87 -6.58
N GLY A 30 10.66 40.13 -6.69
CA GLY A 30 10.23 39.56 -7.98
C GLY A 30 8.73 39.57 -8.18
N CYS A 31 8.17 40.69 -8.63
CA CYS A 31 7.06 40.78 -9.60
C CYS A 31 6.52 42.22 -9.64
N GLY A 32 7.02 43.01 -10.59
CA GLY A 32 6.24 44.12 -11.13
C GLY A 32 5.35 43.57 -12.25
N LEU A 33 4.03 43.60 -12.05
CA LEU A 33 3.09 43.40 -13.15
C LEU A 33 2.00 44.47 -13.09
N MET A 34 1.80 45.09 -14.25
CA MET A 34 0.95 46.25 -14.48
C MET A 34 -0.54 45.92 -14.27
N VAL A 35 -1.27 46.90 -13.75
CA VAL A 35 -2.72 46.91 -13.64
C VAL A 35 -3.31 47.73 -14.80
N SER A 36 -4.19 47.10 -15.58
CA SER A 36 -5.27 47.71 -16.37
C SER A 36 -6.38 46.65 -16.41
N GLY A 37 -7.61 46.84 -15.95
CA GLY A 37 -8.50 47.98 -16.09
C GLY A 37 -9.55 47.61 -17.15
N GLY A 38 -10.77 47.27 -16.74
CA GLY A 38 -11.87 47.03 -17.69
C GLY A 38 -13.04 46.24 -17.11
N ALA A 39 -14.06 46.97 -16.64
CA ALA A 39 -15.36 46.45 -16.23
C ALA A 39 -16.28 46.27 -17.45
N THR A 40 -17.20 45.28 -17.39
CA THR A 40 -18.64 45.40 -17.72
C THR A 40 -19.34 44.04 -17.58
N ALA A 41 -20.40 43.99 -16.77
CA ALA A 41 -21.52 43.05 -16.92
C ALA A 41 -22.52 43.64 -17.94
N PRO A 42 -23.44 42.85 -18.55
CA PRO A 42 -24.69 42.54 -17.84
C PRO A 42 -25.33 41.17 -18.15
N ASP A 43 -26.39 40.91 -17.37
CA ASP A 43 -27.39 39.84 -17.39
C ASP A 43 -27.95 39.41 -18.77
N ALA A 44 -28.35 38.14 -18.89
CA ALA A 44 -29.74 37.77 -19.24
C ALA A 44 -29.99 36.25 -19.18
N ARG A 45 -31.24 35.93 -18.82
CA ARG A 45 -31.88 34.63 -18.58
C ARG A 45 -32.22 33.84 -19.86
N LEU A 46 -32.29 32.51 -19.76
CA LEU A 46 -33.25 31.59 -20.44
C LEU A 46 -33.06 30.18 -19.82
N ASN A 47 -34.06 29.59 -19.12
CA ASN A 47 -35.10 28.66 -19.63
C ASN A 47 -34.58 27.69 -20.70
N SER A 48 -34.91 26.40 -20.77
CA SER A 48 -35.66 25.40 -20.00
C SER A 48 -35.57 24.15 -20.88
N ASP A 49 -35.65 22.96 -20.27
CA ASP A 49 -35.92 21.67 -20.92
C ASP A 49 -34.90 21.09 -21.91
N ILE A 50 -34.48 19.85 -21.63
CA ILE A 50 -34.59 18.69 -22.54
C ILE A 50 -34.32 17.44 -21.70
N SER A 51 -35.41 16.73 -21.43
CA SER A 51 -35.45 15.30 -21.13
C SER A 51 -35.34 14.49 -22.43
N ASP A 52 -34.88 13.24 -22.29
CA ASP A 52 -34.87 12.16 -23.27
C ASP A 52 -33.71 12.13 -24.29
N VAL A 53 -32.80 11.16 -24.11
CA VAL A 53 -32.59 9.99 -25.00
C VAL A 53 -31.44 9.16 -24.40
N ALA A 54 -31.75 8.05 -23.74
CA ALA A 54 -30.78 7.01 -23.40
C ALA A 54 -31.25 5.69 -24.03
N ASN A 55 -30.94 5.52 -25.31
CA ASN A 55 -30.99 4.24 -26.00
C ASN A 55 -29.73 4.16 -26.87
N VAL A 56 -28.67 3.55 -26.37
CA VAL A 56 -27.53 3.13 -27.19
C VAL A 56 -27.27 1.65 -26.93
N ARG A 57 -27.48 0.90 -28.00
CA ARG A 57 -27.20 -0.53 -28.16
C ARG A 57 -25.71 -0.80 -27.96
N SER A 58 -25.43 -1.92 -27.31
CA SER A 58 -24.11 -2.56 -27.25
C SER A 58 -23.87 -3.33 -28.55
N ASP A 59 -23.16 -2.72 -29.50
CA ASP A 59 -22.66 -3.44 -30.68
C ASP A 59 -21.27 -4.03 -30.39
N TYR A 60 -21.19 -5.35 -30.58
CA TYR A 60 -20.01 -6.17 -30.41
C TYR A 60 -18.99 -5.94 -31.54
N TYR A 61 -17.73 -5.67 -31.19
CA TYR A 61 -16.63 -5.76 -32.14
C TYR A 61 -16.17 -7.21 -32.30
N THR A 62 -16.35 -7.75 -33.51
CA THR A 62 -15.74 -8.99 -33.99
C THR A 62 -14.34 -8.67 -34.51
N LEU A 63 -13.33 -9.42 -34.03
CA LEU A 63 -11.94 -9.31 -34.47
C LEU A 63 -11.73 -10.04 -35.80
N THR A 64 -11.23 -9.34 -36.82
CA THR A 64 -10.71 -9.90 -38.07
C THR A 64 -9.28 -10.45 -37.90
N PRO A 65 -8.90 -11.55 -38.56
CA PRO A 65 -7.56 -12.15 -38.50
C PRO A 65 -6.54 -11.46 -39.46
N PRO A 66 -5.23 -11.79 -39.35
CA PRO A 66 -4.14 -10.83 -39.62
C PRO A 66 -3.61 -10.85 -41.06
N HIS A 67 -3.09 -9.69 -41.50
CA HIS A 67 -2.29 -9.53 -42.71
C HIS A 67 -0.77 -9.60 -42.41
N PRO A 68 0.09 -9.86 -43.42
CA PRO A 68 1.41 -10.47 -43.26
C PRO A 68 2.53 -9.48 -42.91
N SER A 69 3.60 -10.05 -42.36
CA SER A 69 4.81 -9.42 -41.82
C SER A 69 5.54 -8.47 -42.79
N PRO A 70 6.09 -7.34 -42.30
CA PRO A 70 7.00 -6.50 -43.08
C PRO A 70 8.45 -7.04 -43.07
N PRO A 71 9.29 -6.63 -44.04
CA PRO A 71 10.62 -7.22 -44.28
C PRO A 71 11.68 -6.81 -43.26
N SER A 72 12.64 -7.71 -43.05
CA SER A 72 13.79 -7.57 -42.16
C SER A 72 14.77 -6.50 -42.64
N TYR A 73 15.03 -5.50 -41.81
CA TYR A 73 16.09 -4.53 -41.98
C TYR A 73 17.15 -4.72 -40.89
N THR A 74 18.39 -5.03 -41.28
CA THR A 74 19.56 -5.09 -40.41
C THR A 74 20.42 -3.83 -40.62
N PRO A 75 20.60 -2.97 -39.61
CA PRO A 75 21.56 -1.88 -39.70
C PRO A 75 22.99 -2.34 -39.33
N PRO A 76 24.03 -1.63 -39.81
CA PRO A 76 25.42 -2.03 -39.66
C PRO A 76 25.96 -1.82 -38.24
N VAL A 77 26.79 -2.77 -37.80
CA VAL A 77 27.49 -2.76 -36.50
C VAL A 77 28.67 -1.78 -36.57
N HIS A 78 28.58 -0.65 -35.86
CA HIS A 78 29.76 0.17 -35.55
C HIS A 78 30.35 -0.26 -34.20
N ARG A 79 31.57 -0.79 -34.26
CA ARG A 79 32.38 -1.20 -33.11
C ARG A 79 33.07 0.04 -32.51
N MET A 80 32.53 0.59 -31.43
CA MET A 80 33.22 1.62 -30.64
C MET A 80 34.11 0.94 -29.59
N VAL A 81 35.41 1.12 -29.72
CA VAL A 81 36.41 0.76 -28.71
C VAL A 81 36.45 1.89 -27.68
N VAL A 82 36.09 1.60 -26.43
CA VAL A 82 36.26 2.55 -25.30
C VAL A 82 37.39 2.03 -24.41
N SER A 83 38.47 2.82 -24.35
CA SER A 83 39.63 2.62 -23.49
C SER A 83 39.28 2.80 -22.02
N GLY A 84 39.73 1.86 -21.18
CA GLY A 84 39.52 1.87 -19.74
C GLY A 84 40.28 3.00 -19.03
N GLY A 85 39.51 3.87 -18.37
CA GLY A 85 40.00 4.76 -17.31
C GLY A 85 39.48 4.26 -15.97
N ALA A 86 40.38 4.02 -15.02
CA ALA A 86 40.04 3.61 -13.66
C ALA A 86 39.22 4.71 -12.95
N ILE A 87 38.01 4.37 -12.50
CA ILE A 87 37.15 5.25 -11.71
C ILE A 87 37.43 4.97 -10.23
N ALA A 88 37.92 5.98 -9.52
CA ALA A 88 38.09 5.94 -8.07
C ALA A 88 36.72 5.77 -7.36
N PRO A 89 36.66 5.07 -6.21
CA PRO A 89 35.41 4.86 -5.50
C PRO A 89 34.86 6.19 -4.96
N THR A 90 33.74 6.63 -5.52
CA THR A 90 32.95 7.75 -5.00
C THR A 90 32.37 7.36 -3.64
N PRO A 91 32.49 8.19 -2.59
CA PRO A 91 31.85 7.91 -1.30
C PRO A 91 30.33 7.85 -1.46
N PRO A 92 29.62 7.03 -0.66
CA PRO A 92 28.19 6.89 -0.75
C PRO A 92 27.50 8.23 -0.48
N LEU A 93 26.77 8.73 -1.49
CA LEU A 93 25.85 9.84 -1.33
C LEU A 93 24.79 9.46 -0.30
N ALA A 94 24.81 10.13 0.85
CA ALA A 94 23.74 10.06 1.83
C ALA A 94 22.49 10.68 1.18
N ILE A 95 21.56 9.83 0.73
CA ILE A 95 20.23 10.27 0.30
C ILE A 95 19.50 10.73 1.57
N PRO A 96 19.08 12.00 1.69
CA PRO A 96 18.22 12.40 2.80
C PRO A 96 16.92 11.61 2.70
N PHE A 97 16.56 10.96 3.80
CA PHE A 97 15.26 10.33 3.97
C PHE A 97 14.22 11.45 3.86
N PHE A 98 13.48 11.50 2.75
CA PHE A 98 12.43 12.50 2.55
C PHE A 98 11.35 12.30 3.62
N ASP A 99 11.24 13.23 4.55
CA ASP A 99 10.06 13.33 5.40
C ASP A 99 8.84 13.54 4.51
N ALA A 100 7.71 12.95 4.88
CA ALA A 100 6.46 13.00 4.10
C ALA A 100 5.95 14.43 3.82
N HIS A 101 6.57 15.45 4.41
CA HIS A 101 6.31 16.86 4.16
C HIS A 101 6.83 17.38 2.80
N ASP A 102 7.86 16.79 2.19
CA ASP A 102 8.48 17.32 0.96
C ASP A 102 8.03 16.65 -0.34
N MET A 103 7.31 15.53 -0.26
CA MET A 103 6.87 14.79 -1.45
C MET A 103 5.42 15.11 -1.75
N GLY A 104 5.18 16.20 -2.49
CA GLY A 104 3.91 16.62 -3.12
C GLY A 104 2.74 15.64 -3.04
N VAL A 105 2.21 15.42 -1.83
CA VAL A 105 1.02 14.61 -1.60
C VAL A 105 -0.09 15.43 -2.20
N SER A 106 -0.52 15.05 -3.40
CA SER A 106 -1.64 15.63 -4.18
C SER A 106 -2.43 16.63 -3.35
N PHE A 107 -2.20 17.93 -3.55
CA PHE A 107 -2.76 19.03 -2.75
C PHE A 107 -4.19 18.73 -2.27
N GLY A 108 -5.06 18.23 -3.16
CA GLY A 108 -6.44 17.87 -2.83
C GLY A 108 -6.67 16.86 -1.69
N TYR A 109 -5.79 15.90 -1.40
CA TYR A 109 -5.98 14.98 -0.26
C TYR A 109 -5.62 15.64 1.07
N LEU A 110 -4.55 16.44 1.10
CA LEU A 110 -4.21 17.24 2.26
C LEU A 110 -5.30 18.30 2.50
N THR A 111 -5.79 18.96 1.44
CA THR A 111 -6.90 19.92 1.52
C THR A 111 -8.19 19.28 2.03
N ALA A 112 -8.63 18.15 1.48
CA ALA A 112 -9.85 17.49 1.92
C ALA A 112 -9.76 16.97 3.37
N TYR A 113 -8.59 16.49 3.78
CA TYR A 113 -8.38 16.06 5.16
C TYR A 113 -8.30 17.24 6.13
N GLU A 114 -7.68 18.35 5.71
CA GLU A 114 -7.62 19.60 6.48
C GLU A 114 -9.02 20.20 6.66
N GLU A 115 -9.82 20.24 5.59
CA GLU A 115 -11.23 20.65 5.63
C GLU A 115 -12.04 19.74 6.54
N ARG A 116 -11.85 18.42 6.43
CA ARG A 116 -12.52 17.46 7.31
C ARG A 116 -12.11 17.64 8.77
N GLY A 117 -10.82 17.87 9.02
CA GLY A 117 -10.27 18.18 10.33
C GLY A 117 -10.97 19.38 10.97
N LYS A 118 -11.07 20.47 10.21
CA LYS A 118 -11.77 21.70 10.61
C LYS A 118 -13.28 21.49 10.83
N GLN A 119 -13.95 20.68 10.01
CA GLN A 119 -15.37 20.34 10.20
C GLN A 119 -15.64 19.54 11.47
N LEU A 120 -14.69 18.71 11.90
CA LEU A 120 -14.83 17.91 13.12
C LEU A 120 -14.40 18.67 14.37
N HIS A 121 -13.65 19.77 14.23
CA HIS A 121 -13.29 20.64 15.34
C HIS A 121 -14.53 21.18 16.06
N GLY A 122 -14.54 21.13 17.38
CA GLY A 122 -15.67 21.55 18.22
C GLY A 122 -16.80 20.53 18.33
N ARG A 123 -16.76 19.41 17.60
CA ARG A 123 -17.81 18.38 17.71
C ARG A 123 -17.75 17.63 19.03
N ARG A 124 -18.91 17.18 19.50
CA ARG A 124 -19.04 16.30 20.67
C ARG A 124 -18.72 14.86 20.29
N ALA A 125 -17.97 14.19 21.15
CA ALA A 125 -17.71 12.76 21.06
C ALA A 125 -17.90 12.10 22.44
N LEU A 126 -18.16 10.80 22.42
CA LEU A 126 -18.43 9.99 23.59
C LEU A 126 -17.56 8.73 23.51
N LYS A 127 -16.89 8.40 24.62
CA LYS A 127 -16.08 7.19 24.78
C LYS A 127 -16.50 6.45 26.04
N VAL A 128 -16.66 5.14 25.93
CA VAL A 128 -16.85 4.25 27.08
C VAL A 128 -15.53 3.65 27.49
N ILE A 129 -15.17 3.78 28.77
CA ILE A 129 -13.96 3.16 29.36
C ILE A 129 -14.41 2.49 30.65
N GLU A 130 -14.22 1.17 30.74
CA GLU A 130 -14.55 0.37 31.94
C GLU A 130 -16.01 0.59 32.42
N GLY A 131 -16.94 0.70 31.47
CA GLY A 131 -18.37 0.93 31.73
C GLY A 131 -18.74 2.37 32.10
N SER A 132 -17.76 3.26 32.31
CA SER A 132 -17.98 4.68 32.51
C SER A 132 -17.99 5.43 31.17
N THR A 133 -18.86 6.43 31.05
CA THR A 133 -19.03 7.23 29.84
C THR A 133 -18.35 8.57 30.01
N TYR A 134 -17.49 8.92 29.05
CA TYR A 134 -16.76 10.19 29.02
C TYR A 134 -17.16 10.96 27.78
N GLU A 135 -17.68 12.17 27.98
CA GLU A 135 -17.97 13.09 26.89
C GLU A 135 -16.87 14.13 26.76
N GLY A 136 -16.65 14.61 25.54
CA GLY A 136 -15.66 15.65 25.28
C GLY A 136 -15.88 16.38 23.97
N THR A 137 -15.01 17.34 23.73
CA THR A 137 -15.00 18.19 22.53
C THR A 137 -13.75 17.91 21.70
N VAL A 138 -13.94 17.75 20.40
CA VAL A 138 -12.84 17.46 19.47
C VAL A 138 -12.03 18.71 19.17
N GLU A 139 -10.73 18.66 19.39
CA GLU A 139 -9.72 19.59 18.93
C GLU A 139 -9.00 19.04 17.68
N TRP A 140 -8.73 19.91 16.71
CA TRP A 140 -8.04 19.58 15.46
C TRP A 140 -6.62 20.09 15.58
N LEU A 141 -5.63 19.19 15.51
CA LEU A 141 -4.23 19.54 15.71
C LEU A 141 -3.50 19.93 14.41
N GLY A 142 -4.12 19.69 13.25
CA GLY A 142 -3.55 19.97 11.93
C GLY A 142 -3.06 18.72 11.21
N ALA A 143 -3.02 18.75 9.87
CA ALA A 143 -2.63 17.59 9.07
C ALA A 143 -1.17 17.15 9.25
N ALA A 144 -0.32 18.01 9.84
CA ALA A 144 1.06 17.68 10.19
C ALA A 144 1.16 16.67 11.34
N GLU A 145 0.16 16.61 12.22
CA GLU A 145 0.16 15.75 13.42
C GLU A 145 -0.35 14.32 13.13
N ARG A 146 -0.35 13.91 11.86
CA ARG A 146 -0.79 12.57 11.47
C ARG A 146 0.13 11.47 12.05
N PRO A 147 -0.44 10.29 12.36
CA PRO A 147 -1.83 9.89 12.11
C PRO A 147 -2.83 10.41 13.17
N TYR A 148 -2.35 10.94 14.30
CA TYR A 148 -3.15 11.36 15.45
C TYR A 148 -3.50 12.86 15.43
N ALA A 149 -4.10 13.29 14.32
CA ALA A 149 -4.35 14.71 14.07
C ALA A 149 -5.56 15.28 14.86
N PHE A 150 -6.21 14.49 15.73
CA PHE A 150 -7.35 14.89 16.55
C PHE A 150 -7.05 14.67 18.03
N ARG A 151 -7.55 15.55 18.88
CA ARG A 151 -7.51 15.39 20.34
C ARG A 151 -8.92 15.53 20.89
N LEU A 152 -9.38 14.58 21.70
CA LEU A 152 -10.61 14.73 22.47
C LEU A 152 -10.27 15.38 23.81
N MET A 153 -10.92 16.50 24.08
CA MET A 153 -10.85 17.22 25.35
C MET A 153 -12.08 16.82 26.18
N TYR A 154 -11.90 15.92 27.14
CA TYR A 154 -12.99 15.43 27.98
C TYR A 154 -13.47 16.53 28.94
N ASP A 155 -14.74 16.46 29.35
CA ASP A 155 -15.37 17.47 30.22
C ASP A 155 -14.75 17.50 31.63
N ASP A 156 -14.08 16.43 32.05
CA ASP A 156 -13.30 16.34 33.30
C ASP A 156 -11.89 16.98 33.19
N GLY A 157 -11.51 17.44 32.00
CA GLY A 157 -10.23 18.09 31.73
C GLY A 157 -9.15 17.17 31.16
N ASP A 158 -9.40 15.85 31.09
CA ASP A 158 -8.48 14.89 30.50
C ASP A 158 -8.43 15.01 28.97
N ARG A 159 -7.37 14.45 28.38
CA ARG A 159 -7.07 14.62 26.96
C ARG A 159 -6.53 13.34 26.35
N GLU A 160 -7.02 12.99 25.17
CA GLU A 160 -6.54 11.83 24.42
C GLU A 160 -6.48 12.13 22.92
N THR A 161 -5.48 11.61 22.23
CA THR A 161 -5.29 11.83 20.78
C THR A 161 -5.76 10.65 19.96
N PHE A 162 -6.42 10.91 18.83
CA PHE A 162 -7.07 9.92 17.99
C PHE A 162 -6.70 10.08 16.52
N THR A 163 -6.70 8.96 15.81
CA THR A 163 -6.79 8.97 14.34
C THR A 163 -8.21 9.35 13.89
N LEU A 164 -8.38 9.75 12.62
CA LEU A 164 -9.70 10.05 12.07
C LEU A 164 -10.66 8.85 12.18
N ALA A 165 -10.16 7.64 11.94
CA ALA A 165 -10.98 6.43 11.93
C ALA A 165 -11.47 6.07 13.34
N GLU A 166 -10.62 6.22 14.36
CA GLU A 166 -11.03 6.03 15.76
C GLU A 166 -12.03 7.10 16.17
N LEU A 167 -11.74 8.38 15.88
CA LEU A 167 -12.62 9.48 16.25
C LEU A 167 -14.03 9.33 15.64
N GLN A 168 -14.13 8.87 14.39
CA GLN A 168 -15.43 8.65 13.73
C GLN A 168 -16.36 7.69 14.48
N GLN A 169 -15.81 6.74 15.23
CA GLN A 169 -16.58 5.80 16.05
C GLN A 169 -17.06 6.41 17.37
N LEU A 170 -16.49 7.56 17.75
CA LEU A 170 -16.80 8.27 18.99
C LEU A 170 -17.74 9.47 18.77
N LEU A 171 -17.86 9.99 17.54
CA LEU A 171 -18.66 11.19 17.26
C LEU A 171 -20.16 10.99 17.55
N LEU A 172 -20.73 11.88 18.35
CA LEU A 172 -22.16 11.95 18.59
C LEU A 172 -22.85 12.75 17.48
N PRO A 173 -24.10 12.42 17.07
CA PRO A 173 -24.92 13.30 16.24
C PRO A 173 -25.00 14.73 16.81
N GLU A 174 -25.15 15.71 15.93
CA GLU A 174 -25.33 17.10 16.36
C GLU A 174 -26.67 17.23 17.09
N GLY A 175 -26.65 17.76 18.32
CA GLY A 175 -27.84 17.79 19.18
C GLY A 175 -28.30 16.41 19.69
N ALA A 176 -27.38 15.42 19.79
CA ALA A 176 -27.72 14.08 20.26
C ALA A 176 -28.48 14.09 21.60
N SER A 177 -29.63 13.43 21.63
CA SER A 177 -30.43 13.26 22.85
C SER A 177 -29.76 12.28 23.81
N GLU A 178 -30.15 12.30 25.09
CA GLU A 178 -29.67 11.34 26.10
C GLU A 178 -29.93 9.88 25.70
N VAL A 179 -31.01 9.62 24.96
CA VAL A 179 -31.29 8.28 24.41
C VAL A 179 -30.22 7.89 23.39
N GLN A 180 -29.89 8.77 22.44
CA GLN A 180 -28.87 8.51 21.42
C GLN A 180 -27.47 8.35 22.01
N LYS A 181 -27.16 9.09 23.10
CA LYS A 181 -25.91 8.93 23.84
C LYS A 181 -25.82 7.56 24.50
N ARG A 182 -26.88 7.10 25.16
CA ARG A 182 -26.95 5.76 25.77
C ARG A 182 -26.81 4.65 24.74
N GLU A 183 -27.46 4.78 23.57
CA GLU A 183 -27.30 3.83 22.46
C GLU A 183 -25.88 3.80 21.90
N ALA A 184 -25.24 4.96 21.75
CA ALA A 184 -23.84 5.05 21.31
C ALA A 184 -22.90 4.38 22.33
N ALA A 185 -23.11 4.63 23.63
CA ALA A 185 -22.36 4.00 24.71
C ALA A 185 -22.54 2.47 24.72
N ALA A 186 -23.78 1.98 24.59
CA ALA A 186 -24.07 0.55 24.55
C ALA A 186 -23.35 -0.14 23.37
N ARG A 187 -23.39 0.45 22.17
CA ARG A 187 -22.67 -0.10 20.99
C ARG A 187 -21.15 -0.17 21.21
N GLN A 188 -20.56 0.82 21.88
CA GLN A 188 -19.14 0.80 22.20
C GLN A 188 -18.82 -0.28 23.25
N ALA A 189 -19.64 -0.41 24.29
CA ALA A 189 -19.49 -1.45 25.30
C ALA A 189 -19.58 -2.85 24.68
N ASP A 190 -20.55 -3.10 23.79
CA ASP A 190 -20.68 -4.37 23.07
C ASP A 190 -19.45 -4.66 22.20
N THR A 191 -18.91 -3.65 21.52
CA THR A 191 -17.69 -3.77 20.71
C THR A 191 -16.47 -4.11 21.57
N GLN A 192 -16.34 -3.48 22.74
CA GLN A 192 -15.26 -3.77 23.70
C GLN A 192 -15.40 -5.17 24.28
N GLN A 193 -16.62 -5.58 24.64
CA GLN A 193 -16.89 -6.91 25.18
C GLN A 193 -16.59 -7.99 24.14
N ALA A 194 -17.03 -7.82 22.89
CA ALA A 194 -16.70 -8.74 21.80
C ALA A 194 -15.18 -8.87 21.60
N HIS A 195 -14.44 -7.76 21.69
CA HIS A 195 -12.98 -7.77 21.62
C HIS A 195 -12.35 -8.52 22.80
N LEU A 196 -12.81 -8.30 24.04
CA LEU A 196 -12.34 -9.00 25.23
C LEU A 196 -12.63 -10.50 25.16
N THR A 197 -13.83 -10.89 24.72
CA THR A 197 -14.19 -12.30 24.51
C THR A 197 -13.31 -12.94 23.45
N MET A 198 -13.08 -12.28 22.32
CA MET A 198 -12.17 -12.79 21.29
C MET A 198 -10.75 -13.00 21.82
N CYS A 199 -10.24 -12.05 22.61
CA CYS A 199 -8.92 -12.17 23.25
C CYS A 199 -8.87 -13.31 24.30
N SER A 200 -9.91 -13.48 25.11
CA SER A 200 -9.93 -14.52 26.15
C SER A 200 -10.06 -15.93 25.56
N THR A 201 -10.91 -16.13 24.54
CA THR A 201 -11.01 -17.41 23.84
C THR A 201 -9.68 -17.81 23.20
N TRP A 202 -8.94 -16.85 22.64
CA TRP A 202 -7.59 -17.10 22.11
C TRP A 202 -6.59 -17.44 23.20
N SER A 203 -6.60 -16.72 24.34
CA SER A 203 -5.67 -16.98 25.44
C SER A 203 -5.88 -18.34 26.13
N HIS A 204 -7.12 -18.87 26.13
CA HIS A 204 -7.39 -20.20 26.67
C HIS A 204 -6.88 -21.32 25.77
N HIS A 205 -6.86 -21.14 24.44
CA HIS A 205 -6.28 -22.12 23.52
C HIS A 205 -4.74 -22.18 23.54
N THR A 206 -4.05 -21.13 23.99
CA THR A 206 -2.57 -21.12 24.04
C THR A 206 -2.00 -21.72 25.33
N ASN A 207 -2.75 -21.73 26.43
CA ASN A 207 -2.24 -22.20 27.73
C ASN A 207 -2.28 -23.72 27.92
N ASP A 208 -3.10 -24.45 27.17
CA ASP A 208 -3.18 -25.92 27.28
C ASP A 208 -2.00 -26.66 26.59
N ASN A 209 -1.09 -25.93 25.93
CA ASN A 209 0.07 -26.50 25.22
C ASN A 209 1.42 -26.23 25.92
N ALA A 210 1.48 -25.89 27.21
CA ALA A 210 2.70 -25.47 27.92
C ALA A 210 3.82 -26.53 28.10
N ALA A 211 3.84 -27.60 27.29
CA ALA A 211 4.95 -28.52 27.11
C ALA A 211 5.60 -28.37 25.71
N VAL A 212 5.65 -27.15 25.15
CA VAL A 212 6.35 -26.88 23.88
C VAL A 212 7.86 -26.97 24.12
N THR A 213 8.46 -28.07 23.67
CA THR A 213 9.89 -28.19 23.39
C THR A 213 10.40 -26.93 22.69
N GLN A 214 11.61 -26.45 23.00
CA GLN A 214 12.27 -25.39 22.24
C GLN A 214 12.42 -25.83 20.77
N VAL A 215 11.37 -25.65 19.98
CA VAL A 215 11.43 -25.76 18.53
C VAL A 215 12.33 -24.63 18.08
N ASP A 216 13.26 -24.94 17.17
CA ASP A 216 14.11 -23.96 16.54
C ASP A 216 13.23 -22.98 15.72
N ASN A 217 12.78 -21.92 16.40
CA ASN A 217 11.90 -20.89 15.88
C ASN A 217 12.58 -20.05 14.78
N THR A 218 13.86 -20.28 14.50
CA THR A 218 14.60 -19.59 13.43
C THR A 218 14.39 -20.23 12.06
N ASN A 219 13.96 -21.50 12.00
CA ASN A 219 13.71 -22.16 10.72
C ASN A 219 12.28 -21.86 10.22
N PRO A 220 12.13 -21.13 9.10
CA PRO A 220 10.81 -20.82 8.53
C PRO A 220 9.98 -22.06 8.19
N GLU A 221 10.63 -23.18 7.87
CA GLU A 221 9.96 -24.42 7.50
C GLU A 221 9.13 -25.05 8.63
N HIS A 222 9.34 -24.59 9.87
CA HIS A 222 8.62 -25.10 11.04
C HIS A 222 7.52 -24.14 11.54
N TRP A 223 7.29 -23.02 10.86
CA TRP A 223 6.25 -22.08 11.27
C TRP A 223 4.85 -22.61 10.90
N ASP A 224 4.06 -22.92 11.93
CA ASP A 224 2.64 -23.23 11.74
C ASP A 224 1.80 -21.94 11.70
N LEU A 225 1.73 -21.33 10.51
CA LEU A 225 0.97 -20.09 10.31
C LEU A 225 -0.55 -20.25 10.48
N ALA A 226 -1.09 -21.46 10.68
CA ALA A 226 -2.48 -21.67 11.05
C ALA A 226 -2.77 -21.25 12.50
N THR A 227 -1.73 -21.06 13.32
CA THR A 227 -1.84 -20.76 14.75
C THR A 227 -1.42 -19.33 15.09
N TYR A 228 -1.92 -18.83 16.23
CA TYR A 228 -1.46 -17.57 16.81
C TYR A 228 0.06 -17.53 16.95
N ASP A 229 0.63 -18.57 17.53
CA ASP A 229 2.04 -18.62 17.90
C ASP A 229 2.95 -18.75 16.69
N GLY A 230 2.54 -19.48 15.65
CA GLY A 230 3.29 -19.52 14.41
C GLY A 230 3.29 -18.16 13.70
N VAL A 231 2.16 -17.46 13.64
CA VAL A 231 2.10 -16.09 13.09
C VAL A 231 2.89 -15.09 13.93
N ARG A 232 2.80 -15.17 15.26
CA ARG A 232 3.59 -14.35 16.18
C ARG A 232 5.09 -14.58 15.97
N THR A 233 5.50 -15.85 15.83
CA THR A 233 6.89 -16.24 15.61
C THR A 233 7.38 -15.71 14.25
N ALA A 234 6.64 -15.99 13.18
CA ALA A 234 6.98 -15.53 11.84
C ALA A 234 7.12 -14.00 11.78
N THR A 235 6.13 -13.24 12.28
CA THR A 235 6.18 -11.77 12.27
C THR A 235 7.31 -11.20 13.13
N SER A 236 7.62 -11.83 14.27
CA SER A 236 8.73 -11.41 15.15
C SER A 236 10.10 -11.71 14.55
N THR A 237 10.22 -12.79 13.78
CA THR A 237 11.46 -13.17 13.09
C THR A 237 11.68 -12.34 11.82
N LEU A 238 10.66 -12.24 10.98
CA LEU A 238 10.72 -11.55 9.68
C LEU A 238 10.78 -10.02 9.81
N MET A 239 10.03 -9.45 10.75
CA MET A 239 10.00 -8.03 11.02
C MET A 239 10.04 -7.75 12.53
N PRO A 240 11.23 -7.86 13.15
CA PRO A 240 11.37 -7.66 14.59
C PRO A 240 10.84 -6.30 15.05
N GLY A 241 10.02 -6.32 16.09
CA GLY A 241 9.47 -5.11 16.70
C GLY A 241 8.23 -5.37 17.55
N PRO A 242 7.66 -4.32 18.17
CA PRO A 242 6.56 -4.45 19.11
C PRO A 242 5.22 -4.65 18.39
N TRP A 243 4.88 -5.90 18.06
CA TRP A 243 3.56 -6.23 17.52
C TRP A 243 2.51 -6.33 18.62
N THR A 244 1.34 -5.72 18.43
CA THR A 244 0.24 -5.84 19.39
C THR A 244 -0.43 -7.22 19.27
N PRO A 245 -0.90 -7.82 20.37
CA PRO A 245 -1.64 -9.08 20.31
C PRO A 245 -2.82 -9.03 19.35
N GLN A 246 -3.57 -7.91 19.34
CA GLN A 246 -4.69 -7.70 18.43
C GLN A 246 -4.27 -7.77 16.95
N HIS A 247 -3.11 -7.24 16.59
CA HIS A 247 -2.60 -7.33 15.22
C HIS A 247 -2.27 -8.77 14.83
N ILE A 248 -1.59 -9.50 15.72
CA ILE A 248 -1.25 -10.93 15.51
C ILE A 248 -2.51 -11.77 15.39
N THR A 249 -3.52 -11.58 16.26
CA THR A 249 -4.80 -12.28 16.18
C THR A 249 -5.50 -12.03 14.84
N LYS A 250 -5.52 -10.77 14.38
CA LYS A 250 -6.08 -10.43 13.05
C LYS A 250 -5.33 -11.12 11.93
N LEU A 251 -3.99 -11.09 11.94
CA LEU A 251 -3.17 -11.78 10.94
C LEU A 251 -3.44 -13.29 10.93
N ALA A 252 -3.42 -13.94 12.09
CA ALA A 252 -3.67 -15.38 12.21
C ALA A 252 -5.07 -15.76 11.74
N HIS A 253 -6.08 -14.93 12.02
CA HIS A 253 -7.40 -15.11 11.47
C HIS A 253 -7.42 -15.06 9.93
N TYR A 254 -6.73 -14.09 9.31
CA TYR A 254 -6.67 -14.00 7.85
C TYR A 254 -5.90 -15.15 7.21
N VAL A 255 -4.81 -15.61 7.82
CA VAL A 255 -4.07 -16.79 7.34
C VAL A 255 -4.94 -18.03 7.42
N SER A 256 -5.60 -18.27 8.55
CA SER A 256 -6.51 -19.41 8.71
C SER A 256 -7.65 -19.38 7.71
N GLN A 257 -8.26 -18.22 7.45
CA GLN A 257 -9.30 -18.08 6.41
C GLN A 257 -8.77 -18.51 5.03
N GLN A 258 -7.55 -18.09 4.69
CA GLN A 258 -6.92 -18.42 3.42
C GLN A 258 -6.66 -19.93 3.28
N GLN A 259 -6.17 -20.56 4.36
CA GLN A 259 -5.86 -21.98 4.40
C GLN A 259 -7.12 -22.87 4.42
N ASN A 260 -8.14 -22.50 5.20
CA ASN A 260 -9.40 -23.23 5.24
C ASN A 260 -10.06 -23.25 3.87
N ALA A 261 -10.02 -22.15 3.12
CA ALA A 261 -10.59 -22.12 1.78
C ALA A 261 -9.85 -23.02 0.78
N LEU A 262 -8.54 -23.22 0.98
CA LEU A 262 -7.77 -24.21 0.22
C LEU A 262 -8.20 -25.64 0.59
N GLU A 263 -8.34 -25.92 1.89
CA GLU A 263 -8.76 -27.23 2.39
C GLU A 263 -10.17 -27.61 1.92
N GLU A 264 -11.13 -26.68 2.00
CA GLU A 264 -12.50 -26.85 1.50
C GLU A 264 -12.50 -27.21 0.00
N TYR A 265 -11.66 -26.55 -0.80
CA TYR A 265 -11.53 -26.89 -2.21
C TYR A 265 -10.94 -28.29 -2.42
N VAL A 266 -9.87 -28.64 -1.70
CA VAL A 266 -9.27 -29.97 -1.78
C VAL A 266 -10.29 -31.05 -1.39
N GLN A 267 -11.06 -30.81 -0.33
CA GLN A 267 -12.11 -31.72 0.15
C GLN A 267 -13.30 -31.85 -0.81
N ALA A 268 -13.62 -30.79 -1.56
CA ALA A 268 -14.68 -30.82 -2.57
C ALA A 268 -14.40 -31.76 -3.75
N GLY A 269 -13.28 -32.49 -3.73
CA GLY A 269 -12.98 -33.56 -4.68
C GLY A 269 -12.74 -33.01 -6.07
N CYS A 270 -12.01 -31.89 -6.14
CA CYS A 270 -11.90 -31.12 -7.36
C CYS A 270 -11.55 -32.00 -8.55
N PRO A 271 -12.36 -31.90 -9.62
CA PRO A 271 -12.25 -32.81 -10.72
C PRO A 271 -10.86 -32.55 -11.33
N GLY A 272 -10.07 -33.63 -11.51
CA GLY A 272 -8.65 -33.53 -11.85
C GLY A 272 -8.42 -32.59 -13.04
N ALA A 273 -7.23 -31.99 -13.12
CA ALA A 273 -6.86 -30.94 -14.10
C ALA A 273 -7.33 -31.23 -15.54
N ASP A 274 -7.52 -32.49 -15.89
CA ASP A 274 -8.00 -32.99 -17.18
C ASP A 274 -9.49 -32.69 -17.49
N THR A 275 -10.29 -32.23 -16.53
CA THR A 275 -11.75 -32.04 -16.68
C THR A 275 -12.22 -30.59 -16.63
N MET A 276 -11.32 -29.65 -16.36
CA MET A 276 -11.64 -28.22 -16.37
C MET A 276 -11.60 -27.70 -17.82
N PRO A 277 -12.70 -27.15 -18.36
CA PRO A 277 -12.73 -26.67 -19.74
C PRO A 277 -11.73 -25.52 -19.94
N GLN A 278 -10.88 -25.61 -20.97
CA GLN A 278 -9.84 -24.63 -21.33
C GLN A 278 -10.37 -23.30 -21.90
N HIS A 279 -11.57 -22.87 -21.51
CA HIS A 279 -12.13 -21.62 -22.03
C HIS A 279 -11.44 -20.39 -21.42
N PRO A 280 -11.23 -19.31 -22.21
CA PRO A 280 -10.74 -18.04 -21.69
C PRO A 280 -11.66 -17.58 -20.56
N PHE A 281 -11.07 -17.42 -19.37
CA PHE A 281 -11.74 -17.23 -18.09
C PHE A 281 -12.79 -16.10 -18.17
N THR A 282 -14.05 -16.49 -18.31
CA THR A 282 -15.16 -15.66 -17.84
C THR A 282 -15.42 -16.14 -16.41
N PRO A 283 -15.09 -15.38 -15.37
CA PRO A 283 -15.31 -15.85 -14.00
C PRO A 283 -16.78 -16.20 -13.84
N THR A 284 -17.05 -17.47 -13.53
CA THR A 284 -18.41 -17.94 -13.28
C THR A 284 -19.02 -17.12 -12.14
N ILE A 285 -20.34 -16.97 -12.16
CA ILE A 285 -21.09 -16.21 -11.14
C ILE A 285 -20.74 -16.71 -9.72
N SER A 286 -20.41 -17.99 -9.57
CA SER A 286 -19.95 -18.60 -8.31
C SER A 286 -18.62 -18.05 -7.81
N ALA A 287 -17.63 -17.82 -8.69
CA ALA A 287 -16.34 -17.22 -8.31
C ALA A 287 -16.48 -15.72 -7.94
N LYS A 288 -17.45 -15.02 -8.53
CA LYS A 288 -17.81 -13.65 -8.11
C LYS A 288 -18.49 -13.62 -6.75
N LEU A 289 -19.35 -14.60 -6.47
CA LEU A 289 -20.04 -14.75 -5.17
C LEU A 289 -19.08 -15.18 -4.05
N SER A 290 -18.12 -16.08 -4.32
CA SER A 290 -17.07 -16.42 -3.35
C SER A 290 -16.13 -15.23 -3.09
N ALA A 291 -15.71 -14.50 -4.13
CA ALA A 291 -14.95 -13.25 -3.95
C ALA A 291 -15.70 -12.21 -3.10
N GLN A 292 -17.04 -12.24 -3.12
CA GLN A 292 -17.89 -11.40 -2.27
C GLN A 292 -17.87 -11.85 -0.80
N GLN A 293 -17.77 -13.15 -0.52
CA GLN A 293 -17.58 -13.71 0.83
C GLN A 293 -16.18 -13.44 1.39
N TRP A 294 -15.15 -13.40 0.53
CA TRP A 294 -13.81 -12.93 0.89
C TRP A 294 -13.77 -11.41 1.15
N GLY A 295 -14.89 -10.72 0.90
CA GLY A 295 -15.12 -9.33 1.24
C GLY A 295 -14.25 -8.36 0.43
N THR A 296 -14.31 -7.09 0.81
CA THR A 296 -13.52 -5.94 0.30
C THR A 296 -11.99 -6.09 0.33
N GLN A 297 -11.48 -7.31 0.54
CA GLN A 297 -10.08 -7.62 0.80
C GLN A 297 -9.28 -7.88 -0.48
N ILE A 298 -9.94 -8.18 -1.60
CA ILE A 298 -9.30 -8.34 -2.91
C ILE A 298 -9.21 -6.96 -3.57
N VAL A 299 -7.99 -6.43 -3.64
CA VAL A 299 -7.71 -5.18 -4.35
C VAL A 299 -7.24 -5.52 -5.75
N ALA A 300 -8.07 -5.24 -6.75
CA ALA A 300 -7.68 -5.40 -8.14
C ALA A 300 -6.54 -4.43 -8.49
N THR A 301 -5.44 -4.99 -9.00
CA THR A 301 -4.37 -4.20 -9.61
C THR A 301 -4.84 -3.77 -11.00
N THR A 302 -4.83 -2.47 -11.27
CA THR A 302 -5.29 -1.96 -12.56
C THR A 302 -4.22 -2.17 -13.64
N PRO A 303 -4.61 -2.30 -14.92
CA PRO A 303 -3.62 -2.44 -15.98
C PRO A 303 -2.60 -1.30 -16.06
N ASN A 304 -3.04 -0.07 -15.80
CA ASN A 304 -2.13 1.08 -15.83
C ASN A 304 -1.10 1.05 -14.69
N GLU A 305 -1.47 0.58 -13.49
CA GLU A 305 -0.53 0.38 -12.38
C GLU A 305 0.58 -0.62 -12.75
N THR A 306 0.23 -1.73 -13.41
CA THR A 306 1.21 -2.72 -13.86
C THR A 306 2.03 -2.22 -15.03
N GLN A 307 1.44 -1.55 -16.03
CA GLN A 307 2.16 -0.97 -17.15
C GLN A 307 3.19 0.09 -16.70
N GLN A 308 2.83 0.90 -15.70
CA GLN A 308 3.76 1.83 -15.08
C GLN A 308 4.98 1.11 -14.50
N LEU A 309 4.77 0.01 -13.76
CA LEU A 309 5.86 -0.81 -13.23
C LEU A 309 6.72 -1.39 -14.37
N VAL A 310 6.08 -2.02 -15.37
CA VAL A 310 6.79 -2.65 -16.50
C VAL A 310 7.63 -1.64 -17.27
N SER A 311 7.15 -0.41 -17.44
CA SER A 311 7.90 0.66 -18.12
C SER A 311 9.24 0.98 -17.44
N ILE A 312 9.30 0.83 -16.11
CA ILE A 312 10.51 1.06 -15.31
C ILE A 312 11.40 -0.19 -15.28
N LEU A 313 10.79 -1.36 -15.37
CA LEU A 313 11.44 -2.67 -15.34
C LEU A 313 11.73 -3.26 -16.73
N ARG A 314 11.75 -2.45 -17.79
CA ARG A 314 12.04 -2.89 -19.17
C ARG A 314 13.34 -3.69 -19.29
N TRP A 315 14.33 -3.35 -18.45
CA TRP A 315 15.63 -4.01 -18.38
C TRP A 315 15.61 -5.41 -17.76
N LEU A 316 14.52 -5.84 -17.12
CA LEU A 316 14.44 -7.21 -16.60
C LEU A 316 14.65 -8.20 -17.73
N PRO A 317 15.31 -9.35 -17.49
CA PRO A 317 15.36 -10.41 -18.48
C PRO A 317 13.94 -10.93 -18.77
N ASN A 318 13.71 -11.46 -19.97
CA ASN A 318 12.39 -11.93 -20.40
C ASN A 318 11.90 -13.16 -19.64
N ASP A 319 12.77 -13.80 -18.87
CA ASP A 319 12.51 -15.13 -18.39
C ASP A 319 12.50 -15.18 -16.87
N ASN A 320 11.42 -15.79 -16.36
CA ASN A 320 11.29 -16.33 -15.01
C ASN A 320 10.76 -15.34 -13.94
N ILE A 321 9.53 -14.87 -14.15
CA ILE A 321 8.76 -14.10 -13.17
C ILE A 321 7.73 -15.02 -12.50
N TRP A 322 7.55 -14.89 -11.19
CA TRP A 322 6.49 -15.55 -10.44
C TRP A 322 5.50 -14.53 -9.86
N ASP A 323 4.21 -14.77 -10.08
CA ASP A 323 3.10 -14.04 -9.48
C ASP A 323 2.34 -14.98 -8.52
N PRO A 324 2.73 -15.05 -7.22
CA PRO A 324 2.13 -15.96 -6.24
C PRO A 324 0.70 -15.66 -5.80
N TYR A 325 0.20 -14.46 -6.11
CA TYR A 325 -1.14 -13.99 -5.74
C TYR A 325 -1.82 -13.45 -7.01
N SER A 326 -1.89 -14.30 -8.04
CA SER A 326 -2.28 -13.85 -9.38
C SER A 326 -3.71 -13.37 -9.47
N GLY A 327 -4.61 -13.87 -8.62
CA GLY A 327 -6.04 -13.55 -8.65
C GLY A 327 -6.60 -13.72 -10.06
N PHE A 328 -7.15 -12.65 -10.63
CA PHE A 328 -7.66 -12.64 -12.01
C PHE A 328 -6.58 -12.62 -13.11
N GLY A 329 -5.30 -12.73 -12.77
CA GLY A 329 -4.19 -12.76 -13.71
C GLY A 329 -3.90 -11.43 -14.41
N SER A 330 -4.35 -10.30 -13.85
CA SER A 330 -4.12 -8.99 -14.47
C SER A 330 -2.64 -8.64 -14.62
N ILE A 331 -1.84 -8.91 -13.59
CA ILE A 331 -0.39 -8.68 -13.59
C ILE A 331 0.29 -9.62 -14.60
N SER A 332 0.00 -10.92 -14.52
CA SER A 332 0.58 -11.92 -15.40
C SER A 332 0.22 -11.68 -16.88
N ALA A 333 -1.04 -11.33 -17.19
CA ALA A 333 -1.46 -11.03 -18.56
C ALA A 333 -0.70 -9.86 -19.18
N ILE A 334 -0.46 -8.79 -18.41
CA ILE A 334 0.29 -7.62 -18.90
C ILE A 334 1.75 -7.97 -19.11
N LEU A 335 2.38 -8.66 -18.16
CA LEU A 335 3.76 -9.12 -18.30
C LEU A 335 3.92 -10.06 -19.50
N GLN A 336 2.99 -11.00 -19.70
CA GLN A 336 2.98 -11.90 -20.85
C GLN A 336 2.78 -11.15 -22.17
N SER A 337 1.94 -10.11 -22.20
CA SER A 337 1.77 -9.26 -23.40
C SER A 337 3.04 -8.48 -23.79
N GLU A 338 3.94 -8.29 -22.83
CA GLU A 338 5.26 -7.67 -23.00
C GLU A 338 6.36 -8.73 -23.28
N GLY A 339 5.97 -9.96 -23.60
CA GLY A 339 6.88 -11.05 -23.95
C GLY A 339 7.59 -11.71 -22.77
N ARG A 340 7.09 -11.54 -21.54
CA ARG A 340 7.68 -12.17 -20.34
C ARG A 340 7.14 -13.58 -20.11
N THR A 341 8.01 -14.47 -19.65
CA THR A 341 7.60 -15.78 -19.10
C THR A 341 7.17 -15.63 -17.65
N VAL A 342 5.86 -15.79 -17.39
CA VAL A 342 5.27 -15.66 -16.05
C VAL A 342 4.63 -16.96 -15.59
N THR A 343 5.08 -17.44 -14.43
CA THR A 343 4.39 -18.46 -13.64
C THR A 343 3.38 -17.75 -12.75
N ALA A 344 2.09 -17.93 -13.02
CA ALA A 344 1.01 -17.36 -12.21
C ALA A 344 0.41 -18.44 -11.32
N THR A 345 0.38 -18.21 -10.01
CA THR A 345 -0.22 -19.12 -9.04
C THR A 345 -1.10 -18.33 -8.08
N ASP A 346 -2.03 -19.03 -7.44
CA ASP A 346 -2.83 -18.44 -6.37
C ASP A 346 -3.16 -19.54 -5.38
N ILE A 347 -3.43 -19.17 -4.12
CA ILE A 347 -3.96 -20.15 -3.18
C ILE A 347 -5.39 -20.51 -3.54
N HIS A 348 -6.15 -19.55 -4.08
CA HIS A 348 -7.52 -19.72 -4.43
C HIS A 348 -7.56 -20.47 -5.78
N PRO A 349 -8.13 -21.66 -5.80
CA PRO A 349 -8.03 -22.53 -6.97
C PRO A 349 -8.74 -22.01 -8.22
N ALA A 350 -9.77 -21.17 -8.05
CA ALA A 350 -10.41 -20.48 -9.18
C ALA A 350 -9.49 -19.46 -9.88
N PHE A 351 -8.34 -19.13 -9.29
CA PHE A 351 -7.38 -18.14 -9.77
C PHE A 351 -6.01 -18.75 -10.10
N SER A 352 -5.76 -20.00 -9.68
CA SER A 352 -4.51 -20.70 -10.00
C SER A 352 -4.48 -21.15 -11.45
N ASP A 353 -3.34 -20.98 -12.13
CA ASP A 353 -3.08 -21.69 -13.38
C ASP A 353 -3.17 -23.20 -13.12
N HIS A 354 -4.01 -23.89 -13.90
CA HIS A 354 -4.24 -25.33 -13.79
C HIS A 354 -2.95 -26.15 -13.82
N ARG A 355 -1.87 -25.61 -14.39
CA ARG A 355 -0.55 -26.26 -14.47
C ARG A 355 0.15 -26.41 -13.13
N HIS A 356 -0.07 -25.51 -12.18
CA HIS A 356 0.67 -25.51 -10.91
C HIS A 356 -0.20 -25.83 -9.69
N GLY A 357 -1.52 -25.87 -9.89
CA GLY A 357 -2.48 -26.04 -8.82
C GLY A 357 -2.46 -24.87 -7.84
N PRO A 358 -3.28 -24.95 -6.77
CA PRO A 358 -3.28 -23.94 -5.74
C PRO A 358 -1.97 -23.97 -4.93
N VAL A 359 -1.43 -22.78 -4.64
CA VAL A 359 -0.14 -22.61 -3.96
C VAL A 359 -0.30 -21.64 -2.79
N ASP A 360 0.06 -22.09 -1.60
CA ASP A 360 0.12 -21.23 -0.42
C ASP A 360 1.47 -20.52 -0.35
N ALA A 361 1.54 -19.31 -0.92
CA ALA A 361 2.74 -18.48 -0.93
C ALA A 361 3.13 -17.90 0.45
N LEU A 362 2.38 -18.22 1.52
CA LEU A 362 2.82 -17.96 2.90
C LEU A 362 3.68 -19.10 3.45
N LYS A 363 3.72 -20.27 2.80
CA LYS A 363 4.59 -21.38 3.20
C LYS A 363 6.00 -21.19 2.63
N PRO A 364 7.04 -21.13 3.47
CA PRO A 364 8.41 -20.95 2.99
C PRO A 364 8.88 -22.03 2.00
N ALA A 365 8.54 -23.30 2.23
CA ALA A 365 8.79 -24.40 1.30
C ALA A 365 8.25 -24.11 -0.10
N GLU A 366 7.02 -23.61 -0.20
CA GLU A 366 6.36 -23.28 -1.47
C GLU A 366 7.07 -22.11 -2.15
N VAL A 367 7.41 -21.06 -1.40
CA VAL A 367 8.20 -19.93 -1.93
C VAL A 367 9.53 -20.41 -2.51
N ARG A 368 10.23 -21.35 -1.87
CA ARG A 368 11.50 -21.90 -2.37
C ARG A 368 11.34 -22.86 -3.55
N ARG A 369 10.19 -23.52 -3.67
CA ARG A 369 9.89 -24.49 -4.75
C ARG A 369 9.95 -23.85 -6.13
N PHE A 370 9.54 -22.59 -6.25
CA PHE A 370 9.58 -21.87 -7.53
C PHE A 370 11.00 -21.35 -7.79
N THR A 371 11.53 -21.60 -8.99
CA THR A 371 12.89 -21.18 -9.38
C THR A 371 12.96 -19.74 -9.91
N ALA A 372 11.88 -18.97 -9.79
CA ALA A 372 11.80 -17.59 -10.28
C ALA A 372 12.87 -16.68 -9.69
N ASN A 373 13.51 -15.85 -10.51
CA ASN A 373 14.44 -14.84 -9.99
C ASN A 373 13.69 -13.60 -9.53
N VAL A 374 12.51 -13.37 -10.10
CA VAL A 374 11.70 -12.18 -9.91
C VAL A 374 10.32 -12.55 -9.39
N ILE A 375 9.85 -11.84 -8.36
CA ILE A 375 8.44 -11.84 -7.96
C ILE A 375 7.82 -10.51 -8.39
N ILE A 376 6.68 -10.55 -9.07
CA ILE A 376 5.84 -9.36 -9.31
C ILE A 376 4.41 -9.75 -8.99
N THR A 377 3.84 -9.17 -7.94
CA THR A 377 2.56 -9.65 -7.40
C THR A 377 1.80 -8.62 -6.57
N SER A 378 0.53 -8.90 -6.30
CA SER A 378 -0.35 -8.09 -5.45
C SER A 378 -1.00 -8.96 -4.37
N PRO A 379 -0.32 -9.22 -3.25
CA PRO A 379 -0.87 -10.05 -2.19
C PRO A 379 -2.13 -9.43 -1.59
N ILE A 380 -2.90 -10.23 -0.86
CA ILE A 380 -4.00 -9.71 -0.04
C ILE A 380 -3.41 -8.70 0.95
N PHE A 381 -3.95 -7.48 0.97
CA PHE A 381 -3.36 -6.36 1.73
C PHE A 381 -3.27 -6.62 3.24
N LYS A 382 -4.13 -7.52 3.75
CA LYS A 382 -4.12 -7.95 5.15
C LYS A 382 -2.95 -8.87 5.50
N LEU A 383 -2.30 -9.48 4.52
CA LEU A 383 -1.22 -10.45 4.71
C LEU A 383 0.17 -9.89 4.39
N LEU A 384 0.27 -8.60 4.04
CA LEU A 384 1.54 -7.97 3.63
C LEU A 384 2.62 -8.00 4.71
N ASP A 385 2.23 -8.06 5.99
CA ASP A 385 3.18 -8.13 7.10
C ASP A 385 3.85 -9.52 7.25
N ILE A 386 3.43 -10.51 6.46
CA ILE A 386 4.09 -11.82 6.33
C ILE A 386 4.59 -12.02 4.90
N ALA A 387 3.71 -11.79 3.92
CA ALA A 387 3.99 -12.07 2.51
C ALA A 387 5.22 -11.31 1.96
N ILE A 388 5.33 -10.02 2.27
CA ILE A 388 6.44 -9.19 1.77
C ILE A 388 7.79 -9.64 2.35
N PRO A 389 8.00 -9.67 3.68
CA PRO A 389 9.32 -10.03 4.20
C PRO A 389 9.71 -11.47 3.85
N LEU A 390 8.74 -12.42 3.79
CA LEU A 390 9.02 -13.79 3.36
C LEU A 390 9.54 -13.86 1.90
N ALA A 391 8.88 -13.14 0.98
CA ALA A 391 9.28 -13.12 -0.41
C ALA A 391 10.54 -12.26 -0.66
N ALA A 392 10.77 -11.20 0.13
CA ALA A 392 11.93 -10.32 0.02
C ALA A 392 13.28 -11.01 0.37
N GLU A 393 13.24 -12.14 1.08
CA GLU A 393 14.44 -12.91 1.44
C GLU A 393 14.82 -13.97 0.39
N SER A 394 13.92 -14.30 -0.54
CA SER A 394 14.08 -15.46 -1.42
C SER A 394 14.45 -15.15 -2.87
N ARG A 395 14.48 -13.86 -3.27
CA ARG A 395 14.55 -13.46 -4.69
C ARG A 395 15.55 -12.35 -4.95
N GLU A 396 16.02 -12.30 -6.21
CA GLU A 396 16.86 -11.20 -6.72
C GLU A 396 16.06 -9.89 -6.75
N LEU A 397 14.81 -9.96 -7.21
CA LEU A 397 13.90 -8.81 -7.25
C LEU A 397 12.49 -9.22 -6.85
N ALA A 398 11.85 -8.42 -6.01
CA ALA A 398 10.45 -8.59 -5.64
C ALA A 398 9.71 -7.26 -5.70
N CYS A 399 8.62 -7.21 -6.46
CA CYS A 399 7.76 -6.05 -6.64
C CYS A 399 6.38 -6.35 -6.07
N PHE A 400 5.98 -5.63 -5.03
CA PHE A 400 4.70 -5.82 -4.35
C PHE A 400 3.80 -4.62 -4.56
N HIS A 401 2.60 -4.86 -5.05
CA HIS A 401 1.55 -3.87 -5.05
C HIS A 401 0.97 -3.78 -3.64
N THR A 402 0.99 -2.57 -3.06
CA THR A 402 0.59 -2.33 -1.66
C THR A 402 -0.22 -1.05 -1.54
N PRO A 403 -1.06 -0.90 -0.50
CA PRO A 403 -1.73 0.36 -0.28
C PRO A 403 -0.74 1.42 0.23
N LEU A 404 -0.99 2.70 -0.07
CA LEU A 404 -0.11 3.81 0.34
C LEU A 404 0.21 3.79 1.85
N HIS A 405 -0.77 3.48 2.70
CA HIS A 405 -0.60 3.42 4.15
C HIS A 405 0.34 2.29 4.62
N TYR A 406 0.60 1.28 3.78
CA TYR A 406 1.61 0.25 4.10
C TYR A 406 2.98 0.89 4.29
N VAL A 407 3.32 1.89 3.48
CA VAL A 407 4.62 2.58 3.49
C VAL A 407 4.59 3.84 4.36
N PHE A 408 3.60 4.71 4.14
CA PHE A 408 3.60 6.07 4.70
C PHE A 408 2.90 6.19 6.06
N ASP A 409 2.11 5.20 6.45
CA ASP A 409 1.48 5.10 7.78
C ASP A 409 1.81 3.73 8.40
N ALA A 410 3.07 3.36 8.27
CA ALA A 410 3.57 2.05 8.68
C ALA A 410 3.63 1.89 10.20
N HIS A 411 3.18 0.73 10.68
CA HIS A 411 3.44 0.22 12.03
C HIS A 411 4.95 0.29 12.37
N PRO A 412 5.35 0.53 13.63
CA PRO A 412 6.76 0.68 14.00
C PRO A 412 7.69 -0.43 13.49
N SER A 413 7.29 -1.71 13.62
CA SER A 413 8.07 -2.86 13.11
C SER A 413 8.25 -2.80 11.59
N ARG A 414 7.18 -2.51 10.85
CA ARG A 414 7.20 -2.36 9.39
C ARG A 414 8.08 -1.18 8.96
N ARG A 415 7.99 -0.05 9.67
CA ARG A 415 8.84 1.12 9.42
C ARG A 415 10.31 0.80 9.65
N ALA A 416 10.63 0.03 10.69
CA ALA A 416 11.99 -0.42 10.97
C ALA A 416 12.51 -1.34 9.85
N PHE A 417 11.69 -2.29 9.39
CA PHE A 417 11.99 -3.16 8.25
C PHE A 417 12.26 -2.37 6.96
N LEU A 418 11.35 -1.47 6.56
CA LEU A 418 11.51 -0.65 5.36
C LEU A 418 12.74 0.27 5.45
N ARG A 419 13.01 0.86 6.62
CA ARG A 419 14.23 1.66 6.87
C ARG A 419 15.50 0.82 6.76
N LYS A 420 15.50 -0.43 7.24
CA LYS A 420 16.62 -1.35 7.10
C LYS A 420 16.91 -1.61 5.62
N LEU A 421 15.89 -1.96 4.82
CA LEU A 421 16.04 -2.17 3.38
C LEU A 421 16.52 -0.90 2.65
N SER A 422 15.96 0.26 3.00
CA SER A 422 16.37 1.55 2.44
C SER A 422 17.84 1.88 2.73
N LYS A 423 18.30 1.70 3.98
CA LYS A 423 19.72 1.90 4.36
C LYS A 423 20.66 0.94 3.62
N GLN A 424 20.17 -0.25 3.29
CA GLN A 424 20.90 -1.22 2.49
C GLN A 424 20.89 -0.90 0.99
N GLY A 425 20.17 0.14 0.55
CA GLY A 425 19.96 0.48 -0.87
C GLY A 425 19.06 -0.51 -1.62
N ARG A 426 18.38 -1.41 -0.89
CA ARG A 426 17.57 -2.50 -1.45
C ARG A 426 16.13 -2.12 -1.73
N LEU A 427 15.64 -1.01 -1.17
CA LEU A 427 14.25 -0.57 -1.29
C LEU A 427 14.10 0.56 -2.32
N HIS A 428 13.14 0.41 -3.22
CA HIS A 428 12.61 1.48 -4.06
C HIS A 428 11.08 1.52 -3.95
N ILE A 429 10.51 2.72 -3.96
CA ILE A 429 9.06 2.93 -3.84
C ILE A 429 8.60 3.68 -5.09
N LEU A 430 7.69 3.06 -5.84
CA LEU A 430 7.08 3.66 -7.02
C LEU A 430 5.62 4.00 -6.72
N LEU A 431 5.28 5.29 -6.75
CA LEU A 431 3.90 5.76 -6.56
C LEU A 431 3.06 5.49 -7.81
N CYS A 432 1.91 4.82 -7.63
CA CYS A 432 0.95 4.63 -8.71
C CYS A 432 0.31 5.97 -9.10
N ARG A 433 0.26 6.25 -10.42
CA ARG A 433 -0.33 7.50 -10.95
C ARG A 433 -1.83 7.58 -10.76
N ASP A 434 -2.51 6.45 -10.84
CA ASP A 434 -3.96 6.39 -10.75
C ASP A 434 -4.44 6.09 -9.33
N LYS A 435 -5.68 6.45 -9.05
CA LYS A 435 -6.40 5.94 -7.90
C LYS A 435 -6.96 4.58 -8.31
N GLY A 436 -6.75 3.56 -7.49
CA GLY A 436 -7.38 2.26 -7.69
C GLY A 436 -8.90 2.33 -7.53
N PRO A 437 -9.62 1.21 -7.74
CA PRO A 437 -11.09 1.16 -7.75
C PRO A 437 -11.76 1.71 -6.48
N LEU A 438 -11.06 1.67 -5.34
CA LEU A 438 -11.54 2.18 -4.05
C LEU A 438 -11.21 3.67 -3.82
N GLY A 439 -10.78 4.40 -4.86
CA GLY A 439 -10.40 5.81 -4.77
C GLY A 439 -9.09 6.06 -4.00
N ARG A 440 -8.36 5.00 -3.64
CA ARG A 440 -7.10 5.05 -2.89
C ARG A 440 -5.93 4.85 -3.86
N ARG A 441 -4.82 5.56 -3.61
CA ARG A 441 -3.57 5.33 -4.32
C ARG A 441 -2.87 4.13 -3.73
N ASN A 442 -2.29 3.31 -4.60
CA ASN A 442 -1.38 2.23 -4.23
C ASN A 442 0.05 2.63 -4.56
N VAL A 443 0.99 1.78 -4.15
CA VAL A 443 2.41 1.91 -4.47
C VAL A 443 2.98 0.54 -4.78
N TRP A 444 3.99 0.53 -5.63
CA TRP A 444 4.86 -0.62 -5.79
C TRP A 444 6.04 -0.51 -4.82
N VAL A 445 6.13 -1.48 -3.91
CA VAL A 445 7.29 -1.70 -3.04
C VAL A 445 8.22 -2.64 -3.77
N ILE A 446 9.37 -2.13 -4.21
CA ILE A 446 10.35 -2.87 -5.01
C ILE A 446 11.57 -3.15 -4.13
N ILE A 447 11.88 -4.43 -3.94
CA ILE A 447 12.96 -4.91 -3.09
C ILE A 447 13.93 -5.71 -3.94
N SER A 448 15.20 -5.31 -3.97
CA SER A 448 16.29 -5.99 -4.68
C SER A 448 17.23 -6.67 -3.70
N ASP A 449 17.85 -7.77 -4.08
CA ASP A 449 18.96 -8.40 -3.33
C ASP A 449 20.22 -7.51 -3.36
N SER A 450 20.44 -6.82 -4.48
CA SER A 450 21.60 -6.00 -4.76
C SER A 450 21.22 -4.52 -4.89
N PRO A 451 21.78 -3.63 -4.05
CA PRO A 451 21.48 -2.20 -4.10
C PRO A 451 21.98 -1.50 -5.36
N ILE A 452 23.09 -1.98 -5.92
CA ILE A 452 23.76 -1.38 -7.07
C ILE A 452 22.95 -1.63 -8.35
N THR A 453 22.37 -2.82 -8.46
CA THR A 453 21.62 -3.24 -9.66
C THR A 453 20.37 -2.39 -9.84
N LEU A 454 19.59 -2.19 -8.78
CA LEU A 454 18.31 -1.48 -8.87
C LEU A 454 18.50 0.01 -9.20
N GLN A 455 19.38 0.70 -8.47
CA GLN A 455 19.60 2.14 -8.65
C GLN A 455 20.17 2.49 -10.02
N ARG A 456 21.16 1.73 -10.51
CA ARG A 456 21.75 1.98 -11.82
C ARG A 456 20.73 1.78 -12.94
N ARG A 457 19.88 0.76 -12.81
CA ARG A 457 18.92 0.41 -13.86
C ARG A 457 17.70 1.32 -13.87
N ILE A 458 17.18 1.74 -12.71
CA ILE A 458 16.09 2.72 -12.65
C ILE A 458 16.56 4.08 -13.19
N LYS A 459 17.74 4.56 -12.75
CA LYS A 459 18.27 5.83 -13.22
C LYS A 459 18.49 5.85 -14.75
N ALA A 460 19.01 4.76 -15.31
CA ALA A 460 19.19 4.64 -16.76
C ALA A 460 17.85 4.73 -17.53
N THR A 461 16.77 4.18 -16.96
CA THR A 461 15.43 4.30 -17.54
C THR A 461 14.89 5.74 -17.47
N GLU A 462 15.07 6.42 -16.33
CA GLU A 462 14.66 7.82 -16.15
C GLU A 462 15.40 8.75 -17.14
N ASP A 463 16.71 8.59 -17.27
CA ASP A 463 17.53 9.37 -18.20
C ASP A 463 17.08 9.13 -19.67
N SER A 464 16.74 7.89 -20.02
CA SER A 464 16.26 7.52 -21.36
C SER A 464 14.86 8.07 -21.66
N CYS A 465 13.96 8.06 -20.67
CA CYS A 465 12.62 8.65 -20.81
C CYS A 465 12.69 10.18 -20.98
N THR A 466 13.59 10.84 -20.25
CA THR A 466 13.75 12.30 -20.32
C THR A 466 14.30 12.73 -21.69
N MET A 467 15.23 11.97 -22.26
CA MET A 467 15.75 12.19 -23.62
C MET A 467 14.67 12.03 -24.71
N THR A 468 13.73 11.10 -24.53
CA THR A 468 12.66 10.84 -25.51
C THR A 468 11.62 11.98 -25.54
N PHE A 469 11.30 12.58 -24.39
CA PHE A 469 10.41 13.74 -24.31
C PHE A 469 11.05 15.03 -24.85
N ALA A 470 12.36 15.21 -24.73
CA ALA A 470 13.06 16.36 -25.30
C ALA A 470 13.12 16.30 -26.85
N ALA A 471 13.21 15.10 -27.43
CA ALA A 471 13.30 14.91 -28.88
C ALA A 471 11.95 14.94 -29.61
N THR A 472 10.81 14.89 -28.91
CA THR A 472 9.46 15.00 -29.51
C THR A 472 8.88 16.42 -29.44
N HIS A 473 9.60 17.37 -28.85
CA HIS A 473 9.22 18.79 -28.75
C HIS A 473 10.27 19.75 -29.32
N ALA A 474 11.25 19.24 -30.05
CA ALA A 474 12.15 19.97 -30.93
C ALA A 474 11.88 19.55 -32.38
#